data_AF-A0A068R3F2-F1
#
_entry.id   AF-A0A068R3F2-F1
#
_cell.length_a   1.000
_cell.length_b   1.000
_cell.length_c   1.000
_cell.angle_alpha   90.00
_cell.angle_beta   90.00
_cell.angle_gamma   90.00
#
_symmetry.space_group_name_H-M   'P 1'
#
loop_
_entity.id
_entity.type
_entity.pdbx_description
1 polymer ?
#
loop_
_entity_poly.entity_id
_entity_poly.type
_entity_poly.pdbx_seq_one_letter_code
_entity_poly.pdbx_strand_id
1 'polypeptide(L)'
;MHSASKPRRHDMLTQFEWWHGAFLALAVVLEILANILLKLSNGFQRVWIGLLSLVAVLGAFSALAQAVKGIELSVAYALWGAFGIIATVAAGWIMFNQRLNFKGWGGIILLLIGMIMIKMA
;
A
#
# COMPACT_ATOMS: atom_id res chain seq x y z
N MET A 1 -18.16 24.91 -42.07
CA MET A 1 -18.85 23.82 -41.35
C MET A 1 -17.84 22.71 -41.05
N HIS A 2 -17.12 22.78 -39.94
CA HIS A 2 -16.46 21.61 -39.37
C HIS A 2 -16.45 21.80 -37.85
N SER A 3 -17.32 21.03 -37.21
CA SER A 3 -17.64 21.11 -35.80
C SER A 3 -16.42 20.71 -34.97
N ALA A 4 -15.86 21.65 -34.21
CA ALA A 4 -14.92 21.34 -33.15
C ALA A 4 -15.70 20.66 -32.02
N SER A 5 -15.75 19.33 -32.03
CA SER A 5 -16.35 18.53 -30.98
C SER A 5 -15.52 18.68 -29.70
N LYS A 6 -15.94 19.61 -28.84
CA LYS A 6 -15.44 19.78 -27.47
C LYS A 6 -15.51 18.41 -26.77
N PRO A 7 -14.43 17.91 -26.15
CA PRO A 7 -14.46 16.62 -25.48
C PRO A 7 -15.51 16.66 -24.35
N ARG A 8 -16.37 15.65 -24.30
CA ARG A 8 -17.46 15.55 -23.33
C ARG A 8 -16.84 15.38 -21.95
N ARG A 9 -17.28 16.18 -20.97
CA ARG A 9 -16.82 16.12 -19.56
C ARG A 9 -16.96 14.74 -18.89
N HIS A 10 -17.70 13.81 -19.51
CA HIS A 10 -17.88 12.45 -19.00
C HIS A 10 -16.73 11.49 -19.33
N ASP A 11 -15.81 11.86 -20.22
CA ASP A 11 -14.64 11.02 -20.57
C ASP A 11 -13.47 11.18 -19.58
N MET A 12 -13.59 12.08 -18.59
CA MET A 12 -12.56 12.33 -17.56
C MET A 12 -12.70 11.44 -16.32
N LEU A 13 -13.76 10.63 -16.25
CA LEU A 13 -14.01 9.73 -15.13
C LEU A 13 -13.52 8.33 -15.50
N THR A 14 -12.35 7.98 -14.93
CA THR A 14 -11.87 6.61 -14.72
C THR A 14 -11.65 5.76 -15.97
N GLN A 15 -10.64 6.08 -16.78
CA GLN A 15 -9.91 5.00 -17.44
C GLN A 15 -8.98 4.37 -16.40
N PHE A 16 -9.43 3.26 -15.79
CA PHE A 16 -8.55 2.39 -15.03
C PHE A 16 -7.52 1.80 -15.99
N GLU A 17 -6.45 2.55 -16.23
CA GLU A 17 -5.31 2.04 -16.96
C GLU A 17 -4.56 1.05 -16.07
N TRP A 18 -4.21 -0.12 -16.61
CA TRP A 18 -3.48 -1.18 -15.91
C TRP A 18 -2.21 -0.71 -15.21
N TRP A 19 -1.65 0.40 -15.70
CA TRP A 19 -0.48 1.07 -15.12
C TRP A 19 -0.72 1.56 -13.68
N HIS A 20 -1.94 1.98 -13.33
CA HIS A 20 -2.28 2.36 -11.96
C HIS A 20 -2.24 1.16 -11.01
N GLY A 21 -2.73 0.00 -11.47
CA GLY A 21 -2.63 -1.26 -10.72
C GLY A 21 -1.18 -1.70 -10.53
N ALA A 22 -0.33 -1.51 -11.54
CA ALA A 22 1.11 -1.78 -11.44
C ALA A 22 1.79 -0.88 -10.40
N PHE A 23 1.45 0.41 -10.35
CA PHE A 23 1.94 1.32 -9.30
C PHE A 23 1.47 0.92 -7.91
N LEU A 24 0.22 0.43 -7.77
CA LEU A 24 -0.28 -0.07 -6.48
C LEU A 24 0.50 -1.31 -6.02
N ALA A 25 0.77 -2.26 -6.92
CA ALA A 25 1.57 -3.43 -6.63
C ALA A 25 3.01 -3.04 -6.24
N LEU A 26 3.61 -2.08 -6.94
CA LEU A 26 4.92 -1.54 -6.61
C LEU A 26 4.94 -0.87 -5.23
N ALA A 27 3.88 -0.12 -4.88
CA ALA A 27 3.74 0.49 -3.56
C ALA A 27 3.72 -0.55 -2.44
N VAL A 28 2.99 -1.66 -2.62
CA VAL A 28 2.97 -2.79 -1.66
C VAL A 28 4.36 -3.40 -1.51
N VAL A 29 5.06 -3.69 -2.61
CA VAL A 29 6.41 -4.30 -2.56
C VAL A 29 7.40 -3.39 -1.84
N LEU A 30 7.41 -2.09 -2.16
CA LEU A 30 8.27 -1.11 -1.52
C LEU A 30 7.98 -0.95 -0.03
N GLU A 31 6.71 -1.00 0.37
CA GLU A 31 6.30 -0.97 1.78
C GLU A 31 6.85 -2.18 2.55
N ILE A 32 6.69 -3.39 2.00
CA ILE A 32 7.19 -4.62 2.62
C ILE A 32 8.71 -4.55 2.80
N LEU A 33 9.42 -4.10 1.75
CA LEU A 33 10.86 -3.88 1.81
C LEU A 33 11.23 -2.84 2.87
N ALA A 34 10.51 -1.72 2.95
CA ALA A 34 10.72 -0.70 3.97
C ALA A 34 10.57 -1.29 5.38
N ASN A 35 9.52 -2.08 5.65
CA ASN A 35 9.29 -2.69 6.95
C ASN A 35 10.38 -3.72 7.33
N ILE A 36 10.81 -4.54 6.38
CA ILE A 36 11.90 -5.50 6.59
C ILE A 36 13.21 -4.77 6.90
N LEU A 37 13.57 -3.77 6.08
CA LEU A 37 14.77 -2.97 6.28
C LEU A 37 14.73 -2.21 7.61
N LEU A 38 13.58 -1.64 7.97
CA LEU A 38 13.39 -0.96 9.24
C LEU A 38 13.64 -1.91 10.40
N LYS A 39 13.10 -3.13 10.34
CA LYS A 39 13.34 -4.15 11.36
C LYS A 39 14.83 -4.54 11.43
N LEU A 40 15.49 -4.71 10.29
CA LEU A 40 16.92 -5.02 10.19
C LEU A 40 17.83 -3.87 10.64
N SER A 41 17.34 -2.62 10.62
CA SER A 41 18.10 -1.45 11.08
C SER A 41 18.39 -1.48 12.58
N ASN A 42 17.68 -2.33 13.35
CA ASN A 42 17.70 -2.39 14.80
C ASN A 42 17.45 -1.02 15.45
N GLY A 43 16.34 -0.36 15.08
CA GLY A 43 16.01 0.97 15.58
C GLY A 43 17.03 2.03 15.16
N PHE A 44 17.47 1.98 13.89
CA PHE A 44 18.46 2.88 13.30
C PHE A 44 19.89 2.78 13.85
N GLN A 45 20.22 1.76 14.66
CA GLN A 45 21.62 1.48 15.00
C GLN A 45 22.47 1.18 13.76
N ARG A 46 21.89 0.53 12.74
CA ARG A 46 22.48 0.40 11.41
C ARG A 46 21.93 1.49 10.50
N VAL A 47 22.49 2.69 10.63
CA VAL A 47 21.99 3.93 9.99
C VAL A 47 21.74 3.76 8.50
N TRP A 48 22.66 3.13 7.75
CA TRP A 48 22.49 2.91 6.30
C TRP A 48 21.24 2.08 5.94
N ILE A 49 20.96 1.03 6.70
CA ILE A 49 19.77 0.19 6.49
C ILE A 49 18.51 0.97 6.87
N GLY A 50 18.57 1.75 7.96
CA GLY A 50 17.49 2.64 8.37
C GLY A 50 17.18 3.70 7.30
N LEU A 51 18.19 4.36 6.75
CA LEU A 51 18.02 5.32 5.64
C LEU A 51 17.43 4.64 4.40
N LEU A 52 17.88 3.43 4.05
CA LEU A 52 17.31 2.69 2.93
C LEU A 52 15.82 2.37 3.16
N SER A 53 15.43 2.04 4.39
CA SER A 53 14.02 1.83 4.74
C SER A 53 13.17 3.09 4.54
N LEU A 54 13.69 4.27 4.91
CA LEU A 54 13.00 5.54 4.71
C LEU A 54 12.84 5.85 3.21
N VAL A 55 13.90 5.64 2.42
CA VAL A 55 13.83 5.82 0.95
C VAL A 55 12.81 4.87 0.33
N ALA A 56 12.77 3.61 0.77
CA ALA A 56 11.78 2.64 0.30
C ALA A 56 10.35 3.07 0.65
N VAL A 57 10.12 3.58 1.87
CA VAL A 57 8.80 4.11 2.28
C VAL A 57 8.39 5.32 1.43
N LEU A 58 9.32 6.24 1.14
CA LEU A 58 9.06 7.39 0.27
C LEU A 58 8.73 6.92 -1.16
N GLY A 59 9.44 5.90 -1.64
CA GLY A 59 9.13 5.24 -2.91
C GLY A 59 7.74 4.62 -2.93
N ALA A 60 7.34 3.92 -1.86
CA ALA A 60 6.03 3.32 -1.71
C ALA A 60 4.91 4.36 -1.79
N PHE A 61 5.03 5.45 -1.02
CA PHE A 61 4.08 6.56 -1.07
C PHE A 61 4.06 7.26 -2.42
N SER A 62 5.21 7.41 -3.08
CA SER A 62 5.29 8.01 -4.42
C SER A 62 4.59 7.14 -5.47
N ALA A 63 4.74 5.82 -5.40
CA ALA A 63 4.04 4.88 -6.26
C ALA A 63 2.52 4.89 -5.97
N LEU A 64 2.12 4.90 -4.71
CA LEU A 64 0.71 5.02 -4.31
C LEU A 64 0.10 6.32 -4.85
N ALA A 65 0.84 7.44 -4.79
CA ALA A 65 0.40 8.72 -5.33
C ALA A 65 0.15 8.69 -6.85
N GLN A 66 0.84 7.81 -7.59
CA GLN A 66 0.52 7.57 -9.00
C GLN A 66 -0.70 6.66 -9.16
N ALA A 67 -0.83 5.60 -8.35
CA ALA A 67 -1.96 4.68 -8.40
C ALA A 67 -3.30 5.39 -8.19
N VAL A 68 -3.36 6.31 -7.22
CA VAL A 68 -4.59 7.05 -6.86
C VAL A 68 -5.03 8.08 -7.91
N LYS A 69 -4.26 8.29 -8.99
CA LYS A 69 -4.69 9.11 -10.13
C LYS A 69 -5.77 8.41 -10.97
N GLY A 70 -5.79 7.08 -10.97
CA GLY A 70 -6.77 6.26 -11.71
C GLY A 70 -7.59 5.32 -10.83
N ILE A 71 -7.25 5.22 -9.54
CA ILE A 71 -7.98 4.43 -8.54
C ILE A 71 -8.50 5.40 -7.48
N GLU A 72 -9.75 5.24 -7.07
CA GLU A 72 -10.29 6.02 -5.96
C GLU A 72 -9.41 5.85 -4.71
N LEU A 73 -9.10 6.95 -4.04
CA LEU A 73 -8.17 6.97 -2.90
C LEU A 73 -8.57 5.97 -1.81
N SER A 74 -9.87 5.89 -1.51
CA SER A 74 -10.45 4.96 -0.54
C SER A 74 -10.14 3.50 -0.89
N VAL A 75 -10.33 3.12 -2.16
CA VAL A 75 -10.07 1.78 -2.68
C VAL A 75 -8.58 1.47 -2.69
N ALA A 76 -7.74 2.41 -3.14
CA ALA A 76 -6.30 2.23 -3.15
C ALA A 76 -5.74 2.04 -1.73
N TYR A 77 -6.17 2.84 -0.76
CA TYR A 77 -5.76 2.68 0.64
C TYR A 77 -6.25 1.38 1.27
N ALA A 78 -7.47 0.96 0.97
CA ALA A 78 -8.00 -0.32 1.46
C ALA A 78 -7.16 -1.50 0.93
N LEU A 79 -6.86 -1.52 -0.37
CA LEU A 79 -6.06 -2.57 -0.99
C LEU A 79 -4.61 -2.54 -0.47
N TRP A 80 -3.96 -1.38 -0.55
CA TRP A 80 -2.57 -1.19 -0.13
C TRP A 80 -2.39 -1.60 1.34
N GLY A 81 -3.25 -1.12 2.24
CA GLY A 81 -3.19 -1.46 3.66
C GLY A 81 -3.46 -2.94 3.95
N ALA A 82 -4.43 -3.57 3.27
CA ALA A 82 -4.72 -4.99 3.46
C ALA A 82 -3.53 -5.88 3.05
N PHE A 83 -2.96 -5.63 1.87
CA PHE A 83 -1.78 -6.35 1.41
C PHE A 83 -0.55 -6.07 2.27
N GLY A 84 -0.35 -4.80 2.67
CA GLY A 84 0.74 -4.38 3.56
C GLY A 84 0.73 -5.11 4.90
N ILE A 85 -0.43 -5.19 5.55
CA ILE A 85 -0.60 -5.93 6.82
C ILE A 85 -0.31 -7.42 6.63
N ILE A 86 -0.93 -8.07 5.66
CA ILE A 86 -0.76 -9.52 5.42
C ILE A 86 0.71 -9.83 5.14
N ALA A 87 1.35 -9.07 4.27
CA ALA A 87 2.72 -9.31 3.88
C ALA A 87 3.71 -8.97 5.01
N THR A 88 3.47 -7.92 5.78
CA THR A 88 4.30 -7.59 6.95
C THR A 88 4.19 -8.66 8.04
N VAL A 89 2.99 -9.19 8.27
CA VAL A 89 2.77 -10.33 9.18
C VAL A 89 3.50 -11.59 8.68
N ALA A 90 3.38 -11.90 7.39
CA ALA A 90 4.06 -13.05 6.79
C ALA A 90 5.59 -12.91 6.86
N ALA A 91 6.13 -11.73 6.54
CA ALA A 91 7.54 -11.41 6.67
C ALA A 91 8.01 -11.51 8.13
N GLY A 92 7.22 -11.02 9.09
CA GLY A 92 7.41 -11.18 10.53
C GLY A 92 7.61 -12.65 10.92
N TRP A 93 6.73 -13.52 10.42
CA TRP A 93 6.78 -14.94 10.73
C TRP A 93 7.96 -15.65 10.07
N ILE A 94 8.17 -15.45 8.77
CA ILE A 94 9.18 -16.17 7.98
C ILE A 94 10.60 -15.68 8.29
N MET A 95 10.83 -14.36 8.35
CA MET A 95 12.17 -13.78 8.47
C MET A 95 12.61 -13.55 9.91
N PHE A 96 11.67 -13.27 10.80
CA PHE A 96 11.98 -12.88 12.18
C PHE A 96 11.45 -13.87 13.23
N ASN A 97 10.89 -15.00 12.78
CA ASN A 97 10.29 -16.04 13.62
C ASN A 97 9.24 -15.51 14.60
N GLN A 98 8.58 -14.39 14.26
CA GLN A 98 7.54 -13.78 15.06
C GLN A 98 6.22 -14.53 14.83
N ARG A 99 5.86 -15.38 15.79
CA ARG A 99 4.56 -16.07 15.77
C ARG A 99 3.50 -15.22 16.42
N LEU A 100 2.42 -14.94 15.69
CA LEU A 100 1.23 -14.36 16.30
C LEU A 100 0.55 -15.40 17.19
N ASN A 101 0.31 -15.02 18.45
CA ASN A 101 -0.55 -15.80 19.34
C ASN A 101 -2.03 -15.58 18.98
N PHE A 102 -2.93 -16.30 19.65
CA PHE A 102 -4.37 -16.23 19.42
C PHE A 102 -4.94 -14.80 19.53
N LYS A 103 -4.44 -13.99 20.48
CA LYS A 103 -4.85 -12.59 20.64
C LYS A 103 -4.40 -11.73 19.46
N GLY A 104 -3.20 -11.99 18.93
CA GLY A 104 -2.66 -11.32 17.75
C GLY A 104 -3.52 -11.54 16.52
N TRP A 105 -3.96 -12.79 16.30
CA TRP A 105 -4.91 -13.11 15.23
C TRP A 105 -6.26 -12.40 15.41
N GLY A 106 -6.78 -12.36 16.64
CA GLY A 106 -7.99 -11.59 16.95
C GLY A 106 -7.85 -10.09 16.62
N GLY A 107 -6.68 -9.51 16.87
CA GLY A 107 -6.38 -8.12 16.52
C GLY A 107 -6.38 -7.86 15.01
N ILE A 108 -5.80 -8.77 14.22
CA ILE A 108 -5.82 -8.66 12.74
C ILE A 108 -7.26 -8.72 12.22
N ILE A 109 -8.08 -9.64 12.74
CA ILE A 109 -9.49 -9.76 12.34
C ILE A 109 -10.24 -8.46 12.66
N LEU A 110 -10.05 -7.90 13.85
CA LEU A 110 -10.70 -6.65 14.26
C LEU A 110 -10.28 -5.47 13.38
N LEU A 111 -8.99 -5.37 13.00
CA LEU A 111 -8.49 -4.36 12.07
C LEU A 111 -9.17 -4.47 10.70
N LEU A 112 -9.29 -5.70 10.16
CA LEU A 112 -9.95 -5.93 8.87
C LEU A 112 -11.44 -5.57 8.93
N ILE A 113 -12.15 -5.92 10.01
CA ILE A 113 -13.55 -5.54 10.21
C ILE A 113 -13.70 -4.01 10.23
N GLY A 114 -12.86 -3.30 11.00
CA GLY A 114 -12.88 -1.85 11.05
C GLY A 114 -12.63 -1.20 9.68
N MET A 115 -11.69 -1.74 8.91
CA MET A 115 -11.39 -1.27 7.55
C MET A 115 -12.59 -1.46 6.60
N ILE A 116 -13.26 -2.61 6.67
CA ILE A 116 -14.46 -2.87 5.85
C ILE A 116 -15.59 -1.92 6.23
N MET A 117 -15.83 -1.69 7.52
CA MET A 117 -16.85 -0.75 7.98
C MET A 117 -16.61 0.67 7.46
N ILE A 118 -15.36 1.16 7.51
CA ILE A 118 -15.00 2.48 6.96
C ILE A 118 -15.25 2.53 5.45
N LYS A 119 -14.93 1.46 4.71
CA LYS A 119 -15.17 1.38 3.26
C LYS A 119 -16.67 1.40 2.91
N MET A 120 -17.54 1.03 3.84
CA MET A 120 -19.01 0.99 3.63
C MET A 120 -19.73 2.24 4.13
N ALA A 121 -19.04 3.14 4.83
CA ALA A 121 -19.57 4.43 5.28
C ALA A 121 -19.41 5.50 4.20
#